data_AF-A0AB73GGN6-F1
#
_entry.id   AF-A0AB73GGN6-F1
#
_cell.length_a   1.000
_cell.length_b   1.000
_cell.length_c   1.000
_cell.angle_alpha   90.00
_cell.angle_beta   90.00
_cell.angle_gamma   90.00
#
_symmetry.space_group_name_H-M   'P 1'
#
loop_
_entity.id
_entity.type
_entity.pdbx_description
1 polymer ?
#
loop_
_entity_poly.entity_id
_entity_poly.type
_entity_poly.pdbx_seq_one_letter_code
_entity_poly.pdbx_strand_id
1 'polypeptide(L)'
;MFGIFPNDKPVNIEGERVLPATIVIDEFSERMNIPLSYWNINDYKDNWLSSLEYGLENKKHASLAVSMYEPENMNLIFTWVLYFSGEEVFVQNSILFLDECPGFTPETINSFTQPRTTHNEDGMKISEWYTDLKSIQDFYNSLKD
;
A
#
# COMPACT_ATOMS: atom_id res chain seq x y z
N MET A 1 -3.77 0.29 15.97
CA MET A 1 -4.22 1.30 14.99
C MET A 1 -3.46 1.10 13.71
N PHE A 2 -4.17 1.11 12.58
CA PHE A 2 -3.58 1.06 11.26
C PHE A 2 -4.11 2.20 10.40
N GLY A 3 -3.30 2.72 9.48
CA GLY A 3 -3.77 3.62 8.44
C GLY A 3 -2.66 4.40 7.74
N ILE A 4 -3.01 5.01 6.61
CA ILE A 4 -2.16 5.97 5.90
C ILE A 4 -2.80 7.35 6.05
N PHE A 5 -2.04 8.30 6.58
CA PHE A 5 -2.51 9.63 6.96
C PHE A 5 -1.76 10.70 6.15
N PRO A 6 -2.32 11.15 5.01
CA PRO A 6 -1.77 12.27 4.25
C PRO A 6 -1.96 13.59 5.01
N ASN A 7 -0.98 14.49 4.88
CA ASN A 7 -1.06 15.86 5.37
C ASN A 7 -2.02 16.70 4.52
N ASP A 8 -2.36 17.89 5.00
CA ASP A 8 -3.34 18.77 4.33
C ASP A 8 -2.84 19.40 3.03
N LYS A 9 -1.52 19.61 2.90
CA LYS A 9 -0.95 20.42 1.82
C LYS A 9 0.14 19.68 1.05
N PRO A 10 0.05 19.63 -0.29
CA PRO A 10 1.14 19.12 -1.09
C PRO A 10 2.33 20.07 -1.05
N VAL A 11 3.51 19.50 -1.22
CA VAL A 11 4.80 20.20 -1.28
C VAL A 11 5.55 19.78 -2.53
N ASN A 12 6.54 20.58 -2.95
CA ASN A 12 7.46 20.17 -3.99
C ASN A 12 8.74 19.63 -3.33
N ILE A 13 9.07 18.38 -3.60
CA ILE A 13 10.30 17.71 -3.15
C ILE A 13 11.04 17.25 -4.40
N GLU A 14 12.28 17.69 -4.58
CA GLU A 14 13.14 17.30 -5.71
C GLU A 14 12.53 17.52 -7.11
N GLY A 15 11.65 18.53 -7.23
CA GLY A 15 10.98 18.85 -8.49
C GLY A 15 9.66 18.11 -8.71
N GLU A 16 9.26 17.24 -7.79
CA GLU A 16 8.00 16.51 -7.84
C GLU A 16 6.97 17.07 -6.84
N ARG A 17 5.72 17.19 -7.28
CA ARG A 17 4.59 17.55 -6.41
C ARG A 17 4.09 16.30 -5.68
N VAL A 18 4.27 16.28 -4.37
CA VAL A 18 3.93 15.14 -3.50
C VAL A 18 3.03 15.58 -2.34
N LEU A 19 2.28 14.65 -1.77
CA LEU A 19 1.56 14.80 -0.51
C LEU A 19 2.31 14.03 0.58
N PRO A 20 2.96 14.74 1.53
CA PRO A 20 3.59 14.06 2.66
C PRO A 20 2.53 13.28 3.44
N ALA A 21 2.84 12.06 3.83
CA ALA A 21 1.94 11.19 4.57
C ALA A 21 2.72 10.39 5.62
N THR A 22 2.00 9.81 6.57
CA THR A 22 2.55 8.86 7.54
C THR A 22 1.73 7.59 7.50
N ILE A 23 2.37 6.44 7.35
CA ILE A 23 1.74 5.15 7.67
C ILE A 23 1.94 4.87 9.15
N VAL A 24 0.89 4.38 9.81
CA VAL A 24 0.94 3.92 11.19
C VAL A 24 0.54 2.45 11.23
N ILE A 25 1.34 1.65 11.92
CA ILE A 25 1.14 0.22 12.17
C ILE A 25 1.42 0.00 13.66
N ASP A 26 0.39 0.18 14.48
CA ASP A 26 0.50 0.23 15.94
C ASP A 26 1.57 1.21 16.42
N GLU A 27 2.62 0.72 17.08
CA GLU A 27 3.72 1.55 17.61
C GLU A 27 4.70 1.99 16.52
N PHE A 28 4.64 1.39 15.34
CA PHE A 28 5.48 1.76 14.22
C PHE A 28 4.83 2.86 13.39
N SER A 29 5.64 3.81 12.92
CA SER A 29 5.22 4.79 11.93
C SER A 29 6.35 5.15 10.99
N GLU A 30 6.03 5.39 9.73
CA GLU A 30 6.99 5.80 8.71
C GLU A 30 6.43 6.95 7.88
N ARG A 31 7.27 7.96 7.61
CA ARG A 31 6.92 9.06 6.73
C ARG A 31 7.16 8.67 5.28
N MET A 32 6.25 9.06 4.41
CA MET A 32 6.34 8.86 2.97
C MET A 32 5.91 10.13 2.22
N ASN A 33 6.24 10.18 0.94
CA ASN A 33 5.80 11.24 0.03
C ASN A 33 4.97 10.61 -1.08
N ILE A 34 3.66 10.84 -1.09
CA ILE A 34 2.75 10.26 -2.08
C ILE A 34 2.78 11.15 -3.32
N PRO A 35 3.26 10.67 -4.48
CA PRO A 35 3.32 11.48 -5.69
C PRO A 35 1.93 11.79 -6.22
N LEU A 36 1.72 13.04 -6.64
CA LEU A 36 0.44 13.55 -7.14
C LEU A 36 0.45 13.90 -8.64
N SER A 37 1.41 13.35 -9.38
CA SER A 37 1.61 13.63 -10.81
C SER A 37 0.55 12.95 -11.68
N TYR A 38 0.14 11.73 -11.31
CA TYR A 38 -0.89 10.95 -12.00
C TYR A 38 -2.16 10.82 -11.17
N TRP A 39 -2.05 10.26 -9.97
CA TRP A 39 -3.16 10.12 -9.03
C TRP A 39 -3.28 11.32 -8.09
N ASN A 40 -4.50 11.80 -7.91
CA ASN A 40 -4.83 12.65 -6.76
C ASN A 40 -5.07 11.78 -5.52
N ILE A 41 -5.18 12.39 -4.34
CA ILE A 41 -5.30 11.62 -3.10
C ILE A 41 -6.59 10.77 -3.00
N ASN A 42 -7.67 11.18 -3.67
CA ASN A 42 -8.89 10.37 -3.70
C ASN A 42 -8.70 9.11 -4.54
N ASP A 43 -7.96 9.18 -5.65
CA ASP A 43 -7.65 8.00 -6.46
C ASP A 43 -6.86 6.95 -5.64
N TYR A 44 -5.91 7.40 -4.81
CA TYR A 44 -5.23 6.51 -3.86
C TYR A 44 -6.19 5.91 -2.83
N LYS A 45 -7.07 6.73 -2.23
CA LYS A 45 -8.05 6.24 -1.25
C LYS A 45 -9.01 5.22 -1.87
N ASP A 46 -9.48 5.45 -3.08
CA ASP A 46 -10.36 4.54 -3.83
C ASP A 46 -9.64 3.21 -4.13
N ASN A 47 -8.36 3.29 -4.50
CA ASN A 47 -7.53 2.09 -4.67
C ASN A 47 -7.35 1.33 -3.35
N TRP A 48 -7.03 2.03 -2.25
CA TRP A 48 -6.88 1.41 -0.94
C TRP A 48 -8.18 0.77 -0.47
N LEU A 49 -9.31 1.46 -0.63
CA LEU A 49 -10.63 0.96 -0.26
C LEU A 49 -10.95 -0.33 -1.02
N SER A 50 -10.80 -0.32 -2.34
CA SER A 50 -11.06 -1.49 -3.20
C SER A 50 -10.12 -2.65 -2.88
N SER A 51 -8.86 -2.34 -2.58
CA SER A 51 -7.85 -3.35 -2.25
C SER A 51 -8.10 -4.00 -0.89
N LEU A 52 -8.47 -3.20 0.11
CA LEU A 52 -8.86 -3.68 1.43
C LEU A 52 -10.13 -4.52 1.37
N GLU A 53 -11.13 -4.10 0.60
CA GLU A 53 -12.36 -4.87 0.37
C GLU A 53 -12.02 -6.26 -0.18
N TYR A 54 -11.26 -6.32 -1.28
CA TYR A 54 -10.80 -7.58 -1.87
C TYR A 54 -10.08 -8.47 -0.85
N GLY A 55 -9.14 -7.90 -0.08
CA GLY A 55 -8.35 -8.64 0.89
C GLY A 55 -9.15 -9.15 2.09
N LEU A 56 -10.09 -8.34 2.60
CA LEU A 56 -10.96 -8.67 3.71
C LEU A 56 -11.99 -9.75 3.35
N GLU A 57 -12.50 -9.74 2.12
CA GLU A 57 -13.43 -10.76 1.61
C GLU A 57 -12.72 -12.09 1.36
N ASN A 58 -11.57 -12.06 0.69
CA ASN A 58 -10.86 -13.28 0.29
C ASN A 58 -9.93 -13.84 1.38
N LYS A 59 -9.69 -13.08 2.46
CA LYS A 59 -8.77 -13.43 3.56
C LYS A 59 -7.37 -13.80 3.08
N LYS A 60 -6.87 -13.10 2.05
CA LYS A 60 -5.54 -13.33 1.46
C LYS A 60 -4.62 -12.15 1.72
N HIS A 61 -4.71 -11.12 0.88
CA HIS A 61 -3.88 -9.94 0.98
C HIS A 61 -4.57 -8.71 0.38
N ALA A 62 -4.09 -7.53 0.77
CA ALA A 62 -4.43 -6.24 0.17
C ALA A 62 -3.14 -5.45 -0.08
N SER A 63 -2.98 -4.91 -1.29
CA SER A 63 -1.84 -4.08 -1.67
C SER A 63 -2.27 -2.62 -1.76
N LEU A 64 -1.68 -1.78 -0.91
CA LEU A 64 -1.95 -0.34 -0.84
C LEU A 64 -0.83 0.40 -1.57
N ALA A 65 -1.08 0.87 -2.79
CA ALA A 65 -0.10 1.66 -3.53
C ALA A 65 0.14 3.01 -2.83
N VAL A 66 1.40 3.39 -2.64
CA VAL A 66 1.77 4.72 -2.11
C VAL A 66 2.59 5.54 -3.11
N SER A 67 2.74 5.01 -4.32
CA SER A 67 3.24 5.72 -5.49
C SER A 67 2.50 5.26 -6.75
N MET A 68 2.11 6.18 -7.60
CA MET A 68 1.53 5.88 -8.90
C MET A 68 1.87 6.98 -9.90
N TYR A 69 2.20 6.56 -11.11
CA TYR A 69 2.57 7.41 -12.24
C TYR A 69 1.82 6.96 -13.49
N GLU A 70 1.97 7.71 -14.59
CA GLU A 70 1.50 7.24 -15.89
C GLU A 70 2.10 5.86 -16.19
N PRO A 71 1.29 4.84 -16.53
CA PRO A 71 1.77 3.48 -16.73
C PRO A 71 2.89 3.35 -17.77
N GLU A 72 2.93 4.22 -18.77
CA GLU A 72 3.97 4.24 -19.81
C GLU A 72 5.32 4.75 -19.31
N ASN A 73 5.34 5.48 -18.19
CA ASN A 73 6.51 6.18 -17.65
C ASN A 73 6.99 5.57 -16.32
N MET A 74 6.50 4.39 -15.95
CA MET A 74 6.73 3.80 -14.63
C MET A 74 7.33 2.40 -14.73
N ASN A 75 8.36 2.14 -13.91
CA ASN A 75 9.01 0.83 -13.82
C ASN A 75 8.69 0.09 -12.51
N LEU A 76 8.30 0.83 -11.46
CA LEU A 76 8.04 0.27 -10.14
C LEU A 76 6.97 1.06 -9.36
N ILE A 77 6.21 0.36 -8.51
CA ILE A 77 5.31 0.94 -7.50
C ILE A 77 5.81 0.55 -6.11
N PHE A 78 5.86 1.51 -5.20
CA PHE A 78 5.92 1.24 -3.77
C PHE A 78 4.53 0.89 -3.23
N THR A 79 4.44 -0.24 -2.55
CA THR A 79 3.20 -0.69 -1.89
C THR A 79 3.45 -1.02 -0.42
N TRP A 80 2.37 -0.93 0.35
CA TRP A 80 2.26 -1.60 1.63
C TRP A 80 1.30 -2.78 1.47
N VAL A 81 1.81 -3.99 1.67
CA VAL A 81 1.06 -5.23 1.50
C VAL A 81 0.62 -5.75 2.85
N LEU A 82 -0.68 -5.99 2.99
CA LEU A 82 -1.31 -6.57 4.17
C LEU A 82 -1.60 -8.04 3.88
N TYR A 83 -1.16 -8.94 4.74
CA TYR A 83 -1.41 -10.38 4.67
C TYR A 83 -2.28 -10.81 5.84
N PHE A 84 -3.49 -11.29 5.55
CA PHE A 84 -4.48 -11.63 6.56
C PHE A 84 -4.26 -13.06 7.08
N SER A 85 -4.18 -13.22 8.41
CA SER A 85 -3.99 -14.50 9.08
C SER A 85 -4.85 -14.59 10.35
N GLY A 86 -6.10 -15.01 10.19
CA GLY A 86 -7.07 -15.00 11.30
C GLY A 86 -7.34 -13.57 11.78
N GLU A 87 -7.04 -13.30 13.04
CA GLU A 87 -7.19 -11.97 13.66
C GLU A 87 -5.91 -11.12 13.60
N GLU A 88 -4.82 -11.67 13.06
CA GLU A 88 -3.55 -10.96 12.86
C GLU A 88 -3.38 -10.57 11.40
N VAL A 89 -2.78 -9.41 11.16
CA VAL A 89 -2.44 -8.93 9.82
C VAL A 89 -0.97 -8.55 9.79
N PHE A 90 -0.21 -9.23 8.93
CA PHE A 90 1.20 -8.93 8.70
C PHE A 90 1.32 -7.88 7.61
N VAL A 91 2.18 -6.89 7.81
CA VAL A 91 2.33 -5.74 6.93
C VAL A 91 3.77 -5.66 6.45
N GLN A 92 3.98 -5.65 5.14
CA GLN A 92 5.30 -5.53 4.53
C GLN A 92 5.34 -4.33 3.59
N ASN A 93 6.47 -3.61 3.59
CA ASN A 93 6.77 -2.67 2.52
C ASN A 93 7.33 -3.45 1.33
N SER A 94 6.74 -3.26 0.15
CA SER A 94 7.10 -4.02 -1.05
C SER A 94 7.25 -3.08 -2.25
N ILE A 95 8.08 -3.50 -3.19
CA ILE A 95 8.26 -2.85 -4.49
C ILE A 95 7.71 -3.80 -5.54
N LEU A 96 6.72 -3.33 -6.29
CA LEU A 96 6.17 -4.05 -7.43
C LEU A 96 6.89 -3.57 -8.69
N PHE A 97 7.68 -4.45 -9.31
CA PHE A 97 8.35 -4.17 -10.58
C PHE A 97 7.39 -4.45 -11.76
N LEU A 98 7.15 -3.45 -12.61
CA LEU A 98 6.12 -3.54 -13.65
C LEU A 98 6.53 -4.39 -14.85
N ASP A 99 7.82 -4.59 -15.09
CA ASP A 99 8.32 -5.54 -16.09
C ASP A 99 7.91 -6.99 -15.78
N GLU A 100 7.67 -7.30 -14.51
CA GLU A 100 7.13 -8.58 -14.05
C GLU A 100 5.58 -8.62 -14.01
N CYS A 101 4.91 -7.52 -14.37
CA CYS A 101 3.46 -7.35 -14.29
C CYS A 101 2.83 -7.07 -15.66
N PRO A 102 2.83 -8.04 -16.60
CA PRO A 102 2.29 -7.83 -17.95
C PRO A 102 0.79 -7.50 -17.90
N GLY A 103 0.41 -6.39 -18.54
CA GLY A 103 -0.97 -5.93 -18.57
C GLY A 103 -1.45 -5.29 -17.26
N PHE A 104 -0.51 -4.83 -16.41
CA PHE A 104 -0.84 -4.11 -15.19
C PHE A 104 -1.80 -2.96 -15.44
N THR A 105 -2.86 -2.93 -14.62
CA THR A 105 -3.66 -1.75 -14.38
C THR A 105 -3.75 -1.52 -12.87
N PRO A 106 -3.96 -0.29 -12.39
CA PRO A 106 -4.00 -0.04 -10.96
C PRO A 106 -5.07 -0.85 -10.21
N GLU A 107 -6.18 -1.20 -10.86
CA GLU A 107 -7.27 -2.02 -10.30
C GLU A 107 -6.87 -3.49 -10.14
N THR A 108 -5.85 -3.95 -10.87
CA THR A 108 -5.38 -5.33 -10.85
C THR A 108 -4.19 -5.55 -9.92
N ILE A 109 -3.78 -4.55 -9.13
CA ILE A 109 -2.59 -4.58 -8.27
C ILE A 109 -2.53 -5.80 -7.33
N ASN A 110 -3.67 -6.23 -6.79
CA ASN A 110 -3.74 -7.39 -5.91
C ASN A 110 -3.37 -8.70 -6.63
N SER A 111 -3.63 -8.81 -7.93
CA SER A 111 -3.31 -10.02 -8.72
C SER A 111 -1.81 -10.24 -8.89
N PHE A 112 -1.00 -9.19 -8.73
CA PHE A 112 0.46 -9.25 -8.83
C PHE A 112 1.15 -9.37 -7.47
N THR A 113 0.38 -9.45 -6.39
CA THR A 113 0.91 -9.58 -5.03
C THR A 113 1.27 -11.03 -4.75
N GLN A 114 2.54 -11.29 -4.43
CA GLN A 114 3.01 -12.64 -4.12
C GLN A 114 2.56 -13.08 -2.71
N PRO A 115 2.41 -14.40 -2.46
CA PRO A 115 2.16 -14.92 -1.12
C PRO A 115 3.21 -14.47 -0.11
N ARG A 116 2.81 -14.32 1.15
CA ARG A 116 3.71 -13.89 2.23
C ARG A 116 4.91 -14.81 2.36
N THR A 117 6.10 -14.23 2.30
CA THR A 117 7.37 -14.83 2.72
C THR A 117 8.00 -13.97 3.80
N THR A 118 8.86 -14.54 4.63
CA THR A 118 9.54 -13.81 5.73
C THR A 118 11.02 -13.57 5.45
N HIS A 119 11.54 -14.23 4.42
CA HIS A 119 12.93 -14.13 3.98
C HIS A 119 12.95 -14.07 2.45
N ASN A 120 13.88 -13.30 1.89
CA ASN A 120 14.09 -13.23 0.45
C ASN A 120 14.94 -14.41 -0.06
N GLU A 121 15.26 -14.42 -1.35
CA GLU A 121 16.03 -15.49 -2.02
C GLU A 121 17.44 -15.68 -1.44
N ASP A 122 18.04 -14.62 -0.89
CA ASP A 122 19.34 -14.64 -0.22
C ASP A 122 19.25 -15.09 1.26
N GLY A 123 18.04 -15.40 1.75
CA GLY A 123 17.79 -15.75 3.14
C GLY A 123 17.83 -14.56 4.11
N MET A 124 17.78 -13.32 3.60
CA MET A 124 17.68 -12.12 4.44
C MET A 124 16.23 -11.90 4.88
N LYS A 125 16.05 -11.55 6.15
CA LYS A 125 14.72 -11.27 6.72
C LYS A 125 14.08 -10.05 6.05
N ILE A 126 12.82 -10.19 5.65
CA ILE A 126 12.01 -9.10 5.11
C ILE A 126 11.51 -8.21 6.25
N SER A 127 11.56 -6.89 6.05
CA SER A 127 10.95 -5.92 6.98
C SER A 127 9.45 -6.16 7.06
N GLU A 128 8.99 -6.49 8.26
CA GLU A 128 7.61 -6.85 8.51
C GLU A 128 7.16 -6.33 9.87
N TRP A 129 5.94 -5.82 9.88
CA TRP A 129 5.21 -5.40 11.07
C TRP A 129 3.92 -6.20 11.16
N TYR A 130 3.20 -6.08 12.26
CA TYR A 130 1.92 -6.72 12.43
C TYR A 130 0.96 -5.77 13.15
N THR A 131 -0.33 -5.98 12.92
CA THR A 131 -1.42 -5.31 13.63
C THR A 131 -2.62 -6.25 13.70
N ASP A 132 -3.66 -5.85 14.41
CA ASP A 132 -4.88 -6.63 14.55
C ASP A 132 -5.86 -6.37 13.38
N LEU A 133 -6.69 -7.37 13.07
CA LEU A 133 -7.68 -7.29 11.99
C LEU A 133 -8.68 -6.14 12.20
N LYS A 134 -9.04 -5.84 13.45
CA LYS A 134 -9.99 -4.76 13.76
C LYS A 134 -9.38 -3.39 13.41
N SER A 135 -8.10 -3.16 13.68
CA SER A 135 -7.38 -1.95 13.23
C SER A 135 -7.45 -1.76 11.70
N ILE A 136 -7.39 -2.84 10.92
CA ILE A 136 -7.56 -2.77 9.46
C ILE A 136 -9.01 -2.44 9.08
N GLN A 137 -9.99 -3.06 9.74
CA GLN A 137 -11.41 -2.81 9.50
C GLN A 137 -11.80 -1.36 9.83
N ASP A 138 -11.27 -0.82 10.92
CA ASP A 138 -11.49 0.57 11.32
C ASP A 138 -10.96 1.54 10.25
N PHE A 139 -9.76 1.29 9.70
CA PHE A 139 -9.22 2.07 8.59
C PHE A 139 -10.06 1.92 7.31
N TYR A 140 -10.42 0.69 6.93
CA TYR A 140 -11.29 0.42 5.78
C TYR A 140 -12.63 1.18 5.88
N ASN A 141 -13.25 1.20 7.06
CA ASN A 141 -14.49 1.95 7.27
C ASN A 141 -14.27 3.46 7.18
N SER A 142 -13.14 3.97 7.70
CA SER A 142 -12.81 5.41 7.61
C SER A 142 -12.56 5.91 6.18
N LEU A 143 -12.30 5.02 5.22
CA LEU A 143 -12.15 5.36 3.80
C LEU A 143 -13.49 5.45 3.06
N LYS A 144 -14.60 4.99 3.66
CA LYS A 144 -15.94 5.06 3.07
C LYS A 144 -16.69 6.36 3.36
N ASP A 145 -16.20 7.11 4.34
CA ASP A 145 -16.78 8.38 4.83
C ASP A 145 -16.19 9.58 4.07
#